data_AF-A0A7Y5NQM9-F1
#
_entry.id   AF-A0A7Y5NQM9-F1
#
_cell.length_a   1.000
_cell.length_b   1.000
_cell.length_c   1.000
_cell.angle_alpha   90.00
_cell.angle_beta   90.00
_cell.angle_gamma   90.00
#
_symmetry.space_group_name_H-M   'P 1'
#
loop_
_entity.id
_entity.type
_entity.pdbx_description
1 polymer ?
#
loop_
_entity_poly.entity_id
_entity_poly.type
_entity_poly.pdbx_seq_one_letter_code
_entity_poly.pdbx_strand_id
1 'polypeptide(L)'
;MTAGDLARYDSGAALVAYLGQRDASVSVCDPRTRGPHIETLDDDGREALVQGLVDGDVSPKTWTKCVDIMIRGGSGEDTALLLDEIALAYRKLLKNEALETDAALQTRIEAMQDVYLDRKPGSNGHRDILDPMFEDLREAIADGKLGPKASEYGDELLDAYDLEHGIWHGKKVDLLVIESLFDKKDEKSLQLFVRRLGSSELREQAKRRLIRLRIASSTFPEVKARAKEIEEIVLRLGNNPIDIGANAPKKGRLDATRLPARGVVVHQQPFQNTAKLLATRGDSGSVSVMPAVSLRNVFFVEADGLSREVTLCGPATALDPTPCVAPADVKITNDLAYLDRDGVFHFADDISMNDAMALAKDGDAFKLPIVAGGHELLAFEWQLRYERPADMVFEGEWSGSPGPSLNVSAHRGKTARFLFTVTSPGGTYLAAVEDEDVRAFHIASRGGQGAAGSPGATGSPGYAGAECQNGGDGGPGGNGGPGGDGGRGGDISVELSCSDGNCGGQTPLLEGMIVSLGGAGGPGGPGGAGGPGGAGGPAGPNTTTTDATGN
;
A
#
# COMPACT_ATOMS: atom_id res chain seq x y z
N MET A 1 -5.93 -1.31 4.14
CA MET A 1 -6.35 -1.21 2.73
C MET A 1 -5.11 -1.41 1.86
N THR A 2 -5.08 -2.37 0.95
CA THR A 2 -3.91 -2.57 0.08
C THR A 2 -3.96 -1.68 -1.16
N ALA A 3 -2.87 -1.60 -1.94
CA ALA A 3 -2.86 -0.86 -3.20
C ALA A 3 -3.93 -1.37 -4.18
N GLY A 4 -4.14 -2.70 -4.23
CA GLY A 4 -5.23 -3.31 -4.99
C GLY A 4 -6.63 -2.91 -4.54
N ASP A 5 -6.86 -2.71 -3.23
CA ASP A 5 -8.14 -2.23 -2.73
C ASP A 5 -8.38 -0.78 -3.15
N LEU A 6 -7.34 0.07 -3.07
CA LEU A 6 -7.37 1.46 -3.53
C LEU A 6 -7.79 1.53 -5.01
N ALA A 7 -7.12 0.80 -5.90
CA ALA A 7 -7.44 0.79 -7.32
C ALA A 7 -8.86 0.28 -7.61
N ARG A 8 -9.44 -0.54 -6.73
CA ARG A 8 -10.82 -1.03 -6.87
C ARG A 8 -11.86 0.02 -6.48
N TYR A 9 -11.56 0.84 -5.47
CA TYR A 9 -12.46 1.90 -5.02
C TYR A 9 -12.32 3.19 -5.84
N ASP A 10 -11.13 3.47 -6.36
CA ASP A 10 -10.78 4.60 -7.24
C ASP A 10 -11.41 5.94 -6.80
N SER A 11 -11.08 6.39 -5.58
CA SER A 11 -11.61 7.64 -5.01
C SER A 11 -10.58 8.36 -4.13
N GLY A 12 -10.74 9.67 -3.95
CA GLY A 12 -9.91 10.49 -3.07
C GLY A 12 -9.87 10.00 -1.62
N ALA A 13 -11.03 9.60 -1.07
CA ALA A 13 -11.11 9.05 0.28
C ALA A 13 -10.35 7.73 0.42
N ALA A 14 -10.41 6.85 -0.59
CA ALA A 14 -9.61 5.63 -0.62
C ALA A 14 -8.11 5.95 -0.73
N LEU A 15 -7.73 6.95 -1.52
CA LEU A 15 -6.34 7.39 -1.65
C LEU A 15 -5.78 7.90 -0.32
N VAL A 16 -6.52 8.77 0.38
CA VAL A 16 -6.14 9.26 1.71
C VAL A 16 -6.05 8.12 2.72
N ALA A 17 -7.04 7.22 2.76
CA ALA A 17 -7.01 6.05 3.64
C ALA A 17 -5.84 5.11 3.34
N TYR A 18 -5.46 4.97 2.06
CA TYR A 18 -4.29 4.21 1.66
C TYR A 18 -2.99 4.90 2.10
N LEU A 19 -2.78 6.16 1.72
CA LEU A 19 -1.56 6.92 2.00
C LEU A 19 -1.37 7.25 3.49
N GLY A 20 -2.46 7.29 4.26
CA GLY A 20 -2.44 7.44 5.72
C GLY A 20 -1.96 6.18 6.45
N GLN A 21 -1.91 5.03 5.77
CA GLN A 21 -1.29 3.84 6.36
C GLN A 21 0.23 4.01 6.46
N ARG A 22 0.77 3.46 7.55
CA ARG A 22 2.20 3.40 7.77
C ARG A 22 2.85 2.55 6.68
N ASP A 23 3.88 3.09 6.02
CA ASP A 23 4.64 2.43 4.95
C ASP A 23 3.89 2.27 3.61
N ALA A 24 2.79 2.99 3.39
CA ALA A 24 2.09 3.04 2.11
C ALA A 24 3.03 3.43 0.95
N SER A 25 2.92 2.70 -0.17
CA SER A 25 3.72 2.98 -1.36
C SER A 25 3.10 4.12 -2.16
N VAL A 26 3.85 5.19 -2.37
CA VAL A 26 3.42 6.32 -3.21
C VAL A 26 3.36 6.00 -4.70
N SER A 27 3.78 4.79 -5.11
CA SER A 27 3.67 4.33 -6.51
C SER A 27 2.22 4.34 -7.01
N VAL A 28 1.24 4.19 -6.12
CA VAL A 28 -0.19 4.25 -6.46
C VAL A 28 -0.62 5.59 -7.06
N CYS A 29 0.20 6.63 -6.90
CA CYS A 29 -0.01 7.96 -7.47
C CYS A 29 0.58 8.11 -8.88
N ASP A 30 1.30 7.09 -9.41
CA ASP A 30 1.86 7.09 -10.76
C ASP A 30 1.09 6.11 -11.67
N PRO A 31 0.26 6.61 -12.62
CA PRO A 31 -0.47 5.74 -13.55
C PRO A 31 0.43 4.98 -14.53
N ARG A 32 1.73 5.29 -14.57
CA ARG A 32 2.72 4.60 -15.44
C ARG A 32 3.41 3.45 -14.74
N THR A 33 3.25 3.31 -13.42
CA THR A 33 3.88 2.20 -12.69
C THR A 33 3.19 0.89 -13.00
N ARG A 34 3.94 -0.21 -12.90
CA ARG A 34 3.36 -1.55 -13.03
C ARG A 34 2.73 -1.90 -11.68
N GLY A 35 1.41 -1.85 -11.59
CA GLY A 35 0.67 -2.22 -10.39
C GLY A 35 -0.60 -1.41 -10.19
N PRO A 36 -1.31 -1.64 -9.08
CA PRO A 36 -2.50 -0.87 -8.72
C PRO A 36 -2.17 0.61 -8.53
N HIS A 37 -2.96 1.48 -9.14
CA HIS A 37 -2.85 2.93 -9.05
C HIS A 37 -4.25 3.55 -9.08
N ILE A 38 -4.35 4.81 -8.69
CA ILE A 38 -5.57 5.60 -8.91
C ILE A 38 -5.66 5.93 -10.41
N GLU A 39 -6.79 5.66 -11.04
CA GLU A 39 -6.96 5.89 -12.48
C GLU A 39 -7.22 7.36 -12.77
N THR A 40 -8.05 8.00 -11.96
CA THR A 40 -8.43 9.41 -12.13
C THR A 40 -8.40 10.18 -10.81
N LEU A 41 -7.93 11.42 -10.87
CA LEU A 41 -7.97 12.36 -9.75
C LEU A 41 -8.89 13.52 -10.12
N ASP A 42 -10.19 13.30 -9.94
CA ASP A 42 -11.22 14.30 -10.13
C ASP A 42 -11.16 15.41 -9.06
N ASP A 43 -12.09 16.36 -9.12
CA ASP A 43 -12.12 17.54 -8.25
C ASP A 43 -12.20 17.13 -6.77
N ASP A 44 -13.13 16.22 -6.44
CA ASP A 44 -13.30 15.65 -5.11
C ASP A 44 -12.03 14.90 -4.66
N GLY A 45 -11.37 14.18 -5.57
CA GLY A 45 -10.11 13.51 -5.33
C GLY A 45 -8.95 14.45 -4.98
N ARG A 46 -8.82 15.57 -5.70
CA ARG A 46 -7.79 16.59 -5.44
C ARG A 46 -8.02 17.29 -4.11
N GLU A 47 -9.26 17.70 -3.84
CA GLU A 47 -9.63 18.32 -2.56
C GLU A 47 -9.34 17.36 -1.40
N ALA A 48 -9.77 16.10 -1.49
CA ALA A 48 -9.52 15.09 -0.48
C ALA A 48 -8.02 14.88 -0.22
N LEU A 49 -7.18 14.84 -1.27
CA LEU A 49 -5.74 14.66 -1.13
C LEU A 49 -5.09 15.85 -0.39
N VAL A 50 -5.44 17.09 -0.75
CA VAL A 50 -4.91 18.29 -0.09
C VAL A 50 -5.41 18.38 1.35
N GLN A 51 -6.70 18.13 1.56
CA GLN A 51 -7.32 18.15 2.88
C GLN A 51 -6.77 17.05 3.79
N GLY A 52 -6.44 15.87 3.25
CA GLY A 52 -5.76 14.79 3.99
C GLY A 52 -4.40 15.20 4.56
N LEU A 53 -3.64 16.09 3.89
CA LEU A 53 -2.44 16.69 4.49
C LEU A 53 -2.80 17.72 5.57
N VAL A 54 -3.77 18.59 5.28
CA VAL A 54 -4.19 19.68 6.18
C VAL A 54 -4.69 19.12 7.52
N ASP A 55 -5.48 18.05 7.48
CA ASP A 55 -6.04 17.40 8.67
C ASP A 55 -5.02 16.49 9.37
N GLY A 56 -3.97 16.09 8.66
CA GLY A 56 -2.89 15.24 9.17
C GLY A 56 -3.18 13.74 9.04
N ASP A 57 -4.16 13.36 8.22
CA ASP A 57 -4.46 11.96 7.90
C ASP A 57 -3.36 11.33 7.04
N VAL A 58 -2.69 12.13 6.20
CA VAL A 58 -1.53 11.71 5.41
C VAL A 58 -0.28 12.39 5.92
N SER A 59 0.78 11.61 6.15
CA SER A 59 2.05 12.20 6.60
C SER A 59 2.62 13.16 5.54
N PRO A 60 3.20 14.32 5.92
CA PRO A 60 3.75 15.30 4.98
C PRO A 60 4.71 14.68 3.95
N LYS A 61 5.60 13.79 4.41
CA LYS A 61 6.55 13.09 3.54
C LYS A 61 5.91 12.17 2.50
N THR A 62 4.85 11.44 2.88
CA THR A 62 4.12 10.55 1.95
C THR A 62 3.35 11.40 0.94
N TRP A 63 2.69 12.45 1.42
CA TRP A 63 1.92 13.37 0.61
C TRP A 63 2.78 14.06 -0.46
N THR A 64 3.90 14.70 -0.07
CA THR A 64 4.81 15.40 -1.00
C THR A 64 5.24 14.49 -2.15
N LYS A 65 5.63 13.26 -1.83
CA LYS A 65 6.06 12.29 -2.86
C LYS A 65 4.93 11.89 -3.80
N CYS A 66 3.73 11.66 -3.28
CA CYS A 66 2.57 11.31 -4.11
C CYS A 66 2.21 12.47 -5.06
N VAL A 67 2.15 13.69 -4.53
CA VAL A 67 1.86 14.90 -5.30
C VAL A 67 2.96 15.19 -6.34
N ASP A 68 4.23 15.04 -5.99
CA ASP A 68 5.35 15.18 -6.93
C ASP A 68 5.22 14.23 -8.13
N ILE A 69 4.82 12.98 -7.87
CA ILE A 69 4.58 11.98 -8.92
C ILE A 69 3.44 12.44 -9.83
N MET A 70 2.32 12.87 -9.24
CA MET A 70 1.14 13.34 -9.98
C MET A 70 1.47 14.56 -10.84
N ILE A 71 2.16 15.56 -10.30
CA ILE A 71 2.59 16.76 -11.06
C ILE A 71 3.53 16.42 -12.21
N ARG A 72 4.42 15.42 -12.04
CA ARG A 72 5.35 15.00 -13.10
C ARG A 72 4.69 14.13 -14.18
N GLY A 73 3.61 13.43 -13.84
CA GLY A 73 2.90 12.50 -14.73
C GLY A 73 1.64 13.08 -15.38
N GLY A 74 1.04 14.11 -14.77
CA GLY A 74 -0.25 14.68 -15.15
C GLY A 74 -0.21 15.56 -16.38
N SER A 75 -1.40 15.89 -16.89
CA SER A 75 -1.55 16.90 -17.94
C SER A 75 -1.25 18.30 -17.38
N GLY A 76 -1.05 19.27 -18.28
CA GLY A 76 -0.83 20.66 -17.87
C GLY A 76 -2.00 21.24 -17.06
N GLU A 77 -3.22 20.84 -17.41
CA GLU A 77 -4.45 21.28 -16.74
C GLU A 77 -4.60 20.63 -15.35
N ASP A 78 -4.46 19.30 -15.26
CA ASP A 78 -4.57 18.58 -13.98
C ASP A 78 -3.51 19.07 -12.98
N THR A 79 -2.30 19.37 -13.50
CA THR A 79 -1.21 19.94 -12.71
C THR A 79 -1.57 21.34 -12.21
N ALA A 80 -2.16 22.19 -13.06
CA ALA A 80 -2.55 23.54 -12.67
C ALA A 80 -3.65 23.50 -11.59
N LEU A 81 -4.70 22.71 -11.80
CA LEU A 81 -5.80 22.54 -10.83
C LEU A 81 -5.31 22.02 -9.48
N LEU A 82 -4.41 21.02 -9.46
CA LEU A 82 -3.82 20.52 -8.22
C LEU A 82 -2.96 21.58 -7.51
N LEU A 83 -2.17 22.35 -8.27
CA LEU A 83 -1.35 23.43 -7.70
C LEU A 83 -2.21 24.59 -7.16
N ASP A 84 -3.35 24.87 -7.77
CA ASP A 84 -4.30 25.87 -7.28
C ASP A 84 -4.86 25.47 -5.91
N GLU A 85 -5.32 24.22 -5.77
CA GLU A 85 -5.80 23.70 -4.48
C GLU A 85 -4.72 23.75 -3.39
N ILE A 86 -3.47 23.38 -3.73
CA ILE A 86 -2.33 23.48 -2.82
C ILE A 86 -2.07 24.94 -2.42
N ALA A 87 -2.11 25.87 -3.37
CA ALA A 87 -1.87 27.28 -3.12
C ALA A 87 -2.95 27.91 -2.21
N LEU A 88 -4.22 27.56 -2.44
CA LEU A 88 -5.35 28.00 -1.60
C LEU A 88 -5.24 27.44 -0.18
N ALA A 89 -4.92 26.15 -0.04
CA ALA A 89 -4.69 25.53 1.26
C ALA A 89 -3.48 26.14 1.99
N TYR A 90 -2.38 26.38 1.29
CA TYR A 90 -1.18 27.04 1.82
C TYR A 90 -1.51 28.44 2.36
N ARG A 91 -2.22 29.26 1.58
CA ARG A 91 -2.67 30.60 2.00
C ARG A 91 -3.54 30.54 3.26
N LYS A 92 -4.42 29.53 3.36
CA LYS A 92 -5.26 29.32 4.56
C LYS A 92 -4.42 28.95 5.77
N LEU A 93 -3.41 28.10 5.61
CA LEU A 93 -2.52 27.68 6.68
C LEU A 93 -1.60 28.81 7.17
N LEU A 94 -1.09 29.67 6.29
CA LEU A 94 -0.29 30.85 6.68
C LEU A 94 -1.05 31.82 7.60
N LYS A 95 -2.38 31.90 7.46
CA LYS A 95 -3.23 32.76 8.29
C LYS A 95 -3.63 32.11 9.62
N ASN A 96 -3.24 30.86 9.86
CA ASN A 96 -3.56 30.15 11.09
C ASN A 96 -2.58 30.55 12.19
N GLU A 97 -3.08 31.18 13.26
CA GLU A 97 -2.26 31.61 14.40
C GLU A 97 -1.51 30.45 15.08
N ALA A 98 -2.04 29.23 15.01
CA ALA A 98 -1.36 28.05 15.55
C ALA A 98 -0.02 27.76 14.87
N LEU A 99 0.19 28.23 13.64
CA LEU A 99 1.42 28.01 12.87
C LEU A 99 2.68 28.49 13.60
N GLU A 100 2.54 29.53 14.42
CA GLU A 100 3.67 30.11 15.17
C GLU A 100 4.22 29.15 16.23
N THR A 101 3.45 28.14 16.65
CA THR A 101 3.82 27.26 17.78
C THR A 101 3.66 25.77 17.49
N ASP A 102 2.79 25.38 16.55
CA ASP A 102 2.51 24.00 16.22
C ASP A 102 3.50 23.46 15.19
N ALA A 103 4.45 22.65 15.66
CA ALA A 103 5.44 22.00 14.82
C ALA A 103 4.82 21.06 13.77
N ALA A 104 3.70 20.40 14.06
CA ALA A 104 3.04 19.54 13.08
C ALA A 104 2.42 20.36 11.94
N LEU A 105 1.85 21.53 12.26
CA LEU A 105 1.34 22.47 11.27
C LEU A 105 2.46 23.06 10.40
N GLN A 106 3.59 23.41 11.01
CA GLN A 106 4.80 23.84 10.32
C GLN A 106 5.28 22.79 9.30
N THR A 107 5.35 21.51 9.68
CA THR A 107 5.75 20.44 8.74
C THR A 107 4.76 20.24 7.59
N ARG A 108 3.46 20.52 7.79
CA ARG A 108 2.45 20.46 6.71
C ARG A 108 2.66 21.60 5.70
N ILE A 109 2.93 22.81 6.17
CA ILE A 109 3.28 23.95 5.31
C ILE A 109 4.56 23.67 4.53
N GLU A 110 5.59 23.15 5.20
CA GLU A 110 6.85 22.78 4.56
C GLU A 110 6.64 21.77 3.43
N ALA A 111 5.78 20.77 3.61
CA ALA A 111 5.46 19.80 2.55
C ALA A 111 4.77 20.44 1.32
N MET A 112 3.84 21.38 1.53
CA MET A 112 3.21 22.13 0.43
C MET A 112 4.22 23.04 -0.27
N GLN A 113 5.09 23.69 0.52
CA GLN A 113 6.13 24.55 0.02
C GLN A 113 7.15 23.77 -0.81
N ASP A 114 7.60 22.61 -0.35
CA ASP A 114 8.52 21.73 -1.07
C ASP A 114 7.96 21.34 -2.43
N VAL A 115 6.68 20.93 -2.50
CA VAL A 115 6.00 20.63 -3.78
C VAL A 115 6.05 21.84 -4.71
N TYR A 116 5.68 23.02 -4.20
CA TYR A 116 5.72 24.23 -5.00
C TYR A 116 7.16 24.53 -5.45
N LEU A 117 8.14 24.44 -4.56
CA LEU A 117 9.55 24.76 -4.79
C LEU A 117 10.32 23.71 -5.60
N ASP A 118 9.78 22.51 -5.81
CA ASP A 118 10.39 21.45 -6.63
C ASP A 118 9.63 21.18 -7.95
N ARG A 119 8.45 21.78 -8.16
CA ARG A 119 7.70 21.70 -9.43
C ARG A 119 8.54 22.16 -10.63
N LYS A 120 8.28 21.62 -11.82
CA LYS A 120 8.97 22.03 -13.04
C LYS A 120 8.75 23.54 -13.30
N PRO A 121 9.80 24.32 -13.63
CA PRO A 121 9.62 25.73 -13.96
C PRO A 121 8.62 25.91 -15.11
N GLY A 122 7.66 26.82 -14.92
CA GLY A 122 6.55 27.07 -15.85
C GLY A 122 5.37 26.11 -15.73
N SER A 123 5.44 25.11 -14.85
CA SER A 123 4.27 24.32 -14.43
C SER A 123 3.70 24.95 -13.17
N ASN A 124 2.76 25.88 -13.37
CA ASN A 124 2.14 26.68 -12.32
C ASN A 124 0.62 26.43 -12.31
N GLY A 125 0.00 26.75 -11.18
CA GLY A 125 -1.43 26.97 -11.12
C GLY A 125 -1.89 28.11 -12.04
N HIS A 126 -3.19 28.30 -12.11
CA HIS A 126 -3.80 29.32 -12.93
C HIS A 126 -3.42 30.73 -12.48
N ARG A 127 -3.06 31.60 -13.43
CA ARG A 127 -2.53 32.94 -13.14
C ARG A 127 -3.55 33.84 -12.44
N ASP A 128 -4.82 33.70 -12.77
CA ASP A 128 -5.93 34.40 -12.13
C ASP A 128 -6.15 33.99 -10.67
N ILE A 129 -5.57 32.85 -10.23
CA ILE A 129 -5.55 32.42 -8.83
C ILE A 129 -4.23 32.83 -8.17
N LEU A 130 -3.09 32.54 -8.80
CA LEU A 130 -1.77 32.74 -8.21
C LEU A 130 -1.34 34.22 -8.16
N ASP A 131 -1.53 35.00 -9.22
CA ASP A 131 -1.06 36.40 -9.26
C ASP A 131 -1.69 37.21 -8.10
N PRO A 132 -3.02 37.17 -7.86
CA PRO A 132 -3.63 37.86 -6.72
C PRO A 132 -3.16 37.32 -5.36
N MET A 133 -2.93 36.01 -5.25
CA MET A 133 -2.43 35.41 -4.01
C MET A 133 -1.05 35.95 -3.63
N PHE A 134 -0.12 36.05 -4.59
CA PHE A 134 1.23 36.54 -4.34
C PHE A 134 1.26 38.05 -4.06
N GLU A 135 0.41 38.84 -4.70
CA GLU A 135 0.25 40.26 -4.35
C GLU A 135 -0.29 40.43 -2.92
N ASP A 136 -1.33 39.68 -2.55
CA ASP A 136 -1.87 39.68 -1.18
C ASP A 136 -0.82 39.26 -0.15
N LEU A 137 0.01 38.26 -0.48
CA LEU A 137 1.10 37.78 0.40
C LEU A 137 2.16 38.86 0.60
N ARG A 138 2.54 39.56 -0.48
CA ARG A 138 3.51 40.66 -0.43
C ARG A 138 2.99 41.82 0.43
N GLU A 139 1.72 42.18 0.28
CA GLU A 139 1.08 43.20 1.13
C GLU A 139 1.03 42.74 2.60
N ALA A 140 0.64 41.48 2.85
CA ALA A 140 0.52 40.97 4.21
C ALA A 140 1.86 40.95 4.97
N ILE A 141 2.96 40.62 4.29
CA ILE A 141 4.31 40.66 4.86
C ILE A 141 4.76 42.11 5.08
N ALA A 142 4.58 42.98 4.09
CA ALA A 142 4.97 44.39 4.20
C ALA A 142 4.23 45.12 5.33
N ASP A 143 2.95 44.81 5.53
CA ASP A 143 2.12 45.39 6.58
C ASP A 143 2.27 44.70 7.95
N GLY A 144 3.09 43.64 8.05
CA GLY A 144 3.28 42.88 9.30
C GLY A 144 2.01 42.17 9.78
N LYS A 145 1.13 41.76 8.84
CA LYS A 145 -0.13 41.05 9.13
C LYS A 145 0.08 39.55 9.41
N LEU A 146 1.27 39.02 9.12
CA LEU A 146 1.66 37.63 9.39
C LEU A 146 2.54 37.55 10.64
N GLY A 147 2.45 36.44 11.37
CA GLY A 147 3.38 36.14 12.45
C GLY A 147 4.79 35.83 11.94
N PRO A 148 5.81 35.74 12.82
CA PRO A 148 7.20 35.51 12.43
C PRO A 148 7.41 34.26 11.55
N LYS A 149 6.81 33.11 11.91
CA LYS A 149 6.95 31.88 11.13
C LYS A 149 6.15 31.95 9.83
N ALA A 150 4.93 32.47 9.87
CA ALA A 150 4.15 32.70 8.67
C ALA A 150 4.87 33.62 7.67
N SER A 151 5.57 34.65 8.16
CA SER A 151 6.36 35.57 7.34
C SER A 151 7.58 34.89 6.73
N GLU A 152 8.31 34.09 7.51
CA GLU A 152 9.47 33.32 7.03
C GLU A 152 9.09 32.39 5.86
N TYR A 153 8.00 31.63 6.00
CA TYR A 153 7.51 30.75 4.94
C TYR A 153 7.03 31.54 3.72
N GLY A 154 6.30 32.65 3.95
CA GLY A 154 5.81 33.53 2.90
C GLY A 154 6.92 34.20 2.09
N ASP A 155 7.98 34.67 2.75
CA ASP A 155 9.16 35.26 2.10
C ASP A 155 9.86 34.25 1.19
N GLU A 156 10.08 33.01 1.65
CA GLU A 156 10.73 31.98 0.83
C GLU A 156 9.89 31.58 -0.39
N LEU A 157 8.56 31.57 -0.25
CA LEU A 157 7.66 31.33 -1.38
C LEU A 157 7.67 32.49 -2.39
N LEU A 158 7.66 33.73 -1.91
CA LEU A 158 7.75 34.94 -2.75
C LEU A 158 9.09 35.00 -3.49
N ASP A 159 10.19 34.71 -2.81
CA ASP A 159 11.52 34.65 -3.40
C ASP A 159 11.57 33.67 -4.59
N ALA A 160 10.93 32.51 -4.46
CA ALA A 160 10.83 31.54 -5.53
C ALA A 160 9.98 32.05 -6.72
N TYR A 161 8.86 32.72 -6.43
CA TYR A 161 7.99 33.32 -7.44
C TYR A 161 8.66 34.49 -8.18
N ASP A 162 9.31 35.40 -7.46
CA ASP A 162 10.02 36.54 -8.02
C ASP A 162 11.21 36.09 -8.87
N LEU A 163 11.93 35.02 -8.47
CA LEU A 163 13.03 34.46 -9.26
C LEU A 163 12.58 33.90 -10.61
N GLU A 164 11.39 33.31 -10.71
CA GLU A 164 10.81 32.89 -11.99
C GLU A 164 10.61 34.09 -12.92
N HIS A 165 10.39 35.28 -12.36
CA HIS A 165 10.29 36.56 -13.07
C HIS A 165 11.64 37.28 -13.22
N GLY A 166 12.75 36.66 -12.80
CA GLY A 166 14.10 37.22 -12.89
C GLY A 166 14.38 38.34 -11.88
N ILE A 167 13.65 38.35 -10.77
CA ILE A 167 13.78 39.32 -9.68
C ILE A 167 14.30 38.61 -8.42
N TRP A 168 15.20 39.26 -7.69
CA TRP A 168 15.68 38.82 -6.39
C TRP A 168 15.72 40.01 -5.43
N HIS A 169 14.90 39.97 -4.38
CA HIS A 169 14.71 41.07 -3.43
C HIS A 169 14.56 42.44 -4.12
N GLY A 170 13.65 42.51 -5.10
CA GLY A 170 13.34 43.73 -5.85
C GLY A 170 14.36 44.17 -6.91
N LYS A 171 15.43 43.40 -7.14
CA LYS A 171 16.43 43.71 -8.18
C LYS A 171 16.42 42.67 -9.30
N LYS A 172 16.68 43.10 -10.53
CA LYS A 172 16.87 42.17 -11.65
C LYS A 172 18.09 41.30 -11.40
N VAL A 173 17.95 39.99 -11.60
CA VAL A 173 19.06 39.05 -11.45
C VAL A 173 20.05 39.19 -12.61
N ASP A 174 21.33 39.30 -12.28
CA ASP A 174 22.46 39.28 -13.20
C ASP A 174 23.61 38.41 -12.65
N LEU A 175 24.74 38.38 -13.36
CA LEU A 175 25.90 37.59 -12.94
C LEU A 175 26.52 38.09 -11.63
N LEU A 176 26.47 39.39 -11.36
CA LEU A 176 27.05 39.98 -10.13
C LEU A 176 26.27 39.53 -8.89
N VAL A 177 24.94 39.40 -9.01
CA VAL A 177 24.11 38.82 -7.94
C VAL A 177 24.54 37.39 -7.64
N ILE A 178 24.69 36.55 -8.67
CA ILE A 178 25.13 35.14 -8.52
C ILE A 178 26.53 35.05 -7.90
N GLU A 179 27.45 35.91 -8.33
CA GLU A 179 28.81 35.97 -7.78
C GLU A 179 28.82 36.42 -6.32
N SER A 180 27.99 37.39 -5.95
CA SER A 180 27.84 37.81 -4.56
C SER A 180 27.36 36.67 -3.66
N LEU A 181 26.41 35.85 -4.12
CA LEU A 181 25.95 34.66 -3.38
C LEU A 181 27.06 33.63 -3.23
N PHE A 182 27.84 33.39 -4.29
CA PHE A 182 28.98 32.48 -4.25
C PHE A 182 30.07 32.93 -3.28
N ASP A 183 30.43 34.22 -3.30
CA ASP A 183 31.43 34.79 -2.40
C ASP A 183 31.00 34.71 -0.93
N LYS A 184 29.70 34.87 -0.68
CA LYS A 184 29.09 34.67 0.65
C LYS A 184 28.95 33.20 1.04
N LYS A 185 29.21 32.26 0.12
CA LYS A 185 28.96 30.82 0.26
C LYS A 185 27.49 30.52 0.60
N ASP A 186 26.58 31.31 0.05
CA ASP A 186 25.14 31.14 0.25
C ASP A 186 24.62 30.03 -0.67
N GLU A 187 24.78 28.79 -0.21
CA GLU A 187 24.37 27.60 -0.94
C GLU A 187 22.86 27.52 -1.12
N LYS A 188 22.07 27.89 -0.09
CA LYS A 188 20.61 27.83 -0.12
C LYS A 188 20.06 28.73 -1.23
N SER A 189 20.50 29.98 -1.29
CA SER A 189 20.07 30.91 -2.34
C SER A 189 20.55 30.47 -3.73
N LEU A 190 21.79 30.00 -3.88
CA LEU A 190 22.26 29.47 -5.17
C LEU A 190 21.45 28.27 -5.64
N GLN A 191 21.06 27.38 -4.74
CA GLN A 191 20.19 26.24 -5.06
C GLN A 191 18.81 26.71 -5.53
N LEU A 192 18.26 27.75 -4.90
CA LEU A 192 16.99 28.35 -5.34
C LEU A 192 17.12 28.96 -6.75
N PHE A 193 18.22 29.68 -7.04
CA PHE A 193 18.50 30.23 -8.38
C PHE A 193 18.61 29.13 -9.44
N VAL A 194 19.28 28.02 -9.10
CA VAL A 194 19.39 26.86 -9.99
C VAL A 194 18.02 26.25 -10.31
N ARG A 195 17.09 26.26 -9.35
CA ARG A 195 15.76 25.68 -9.49
C ARG A 195 14.79 26.61 -10.22
N ARG A 196 14.76 27.89 -9.86
CA ARG A 196 13.65 28.80 -10.18
C ARG A 196 13.96 29.85 -11.25
N LEU A 197 15.22 30.26 -11.41
CA LEU A 197 15.55 31.39 -12.27
C LEU A 197 15.16 31.12 -13.73
N GLY A 198 14.35 32.00 -14.34
CA GLY A 198 13.80 31.79 -15.70
C GLY A 198 14.84 31.70 -16.82
N SER A 199 15.94 32.47 -16.75
CA SER A 199 17.00 32.47 -17.78
C SER A 199 17.87 31.21 -17.70
N SER A 200 18.00 30.49 -18.82
CA SER A 200 18.87 29.32 -18.96
C SER A 200 20.34 29.65 -18.69
N GLU A 201 20.82 30.78 -19.20
CA GLU A 201 22.21 31.20 -19.13
C GLU A 201 22.60 31.51 -17.69
N LEU A 202 21.81 32.32 -17.00
CA LEU A 202 22.05 32.67 -15.61
C LEU A 202 21.89 31.45 -14.68
N ARG A 203 20.93 30.57 -14.98
CA ARG A 203 20.75 29.30 -14.26
C ARG A 203 21.99 28.42 -14.38
N GLU A 204 22.58 28.31 -15.58
CA GLU A 204 23.84 27.57 -15.77
C GLU A 204 24.99 28.19 -14.96
N GLN A 205 25.09 29.52 -14.93
CA GLN A 205 26.10 30.20 -14.10
C GLN A 205 25.90 29.89 -12.61
N ALA A 206 24.67 29.92 -12.12
CA ALA A 206 24.33 29.53 -10.75
C ALA A 206 24.71 28.06 -10.46
N LYS A 207 24.42 27.13 -11.39
CA LYS A 207 24.82 25.72 -11.28
C LYS A 207 26.32 25.56 -11.09
N ARG A 208 27.12 26.24 -11.93
CA ARG A 208 28.58 26.20 -11.84
C ARG A 208 29.10 26.70 -10.49
N ARG A 209 28.55 27.80 -9.96
CA ARG A 209 28.93 28.33 -8.63
C ARG A 209 28.56 27.35 -7.51
N LEU A 210 27.36 26.79 -7.56
CA LEU A 210 26.89 25.78 -6.61
C LEU A 210 27.79 24.53 -6.61
N ILE A 211 28.08 23.97 -7.79
CA ILE A 211 28.95 22.81 -7.94
C ILE A 211 30.35 23.09 -7.39
N ARG A 212 30.92 24.26 -7.66
CA ARG A 212 32.24 24.65 -7.13
C ARG A 212 32.26 24.73 -5.60
N LEU A 213 31.22 25.26 -4.95
CA LEU A 213 31.11 25.26 -3.49
C LEU A 213 31.14 23.83 -2.94
N ARG A 214 30.40 22.92 -3.56
CA ARG A 214 30.30 21.52 -3.13
C ARG A 214 31.56 20.70 -3.39
N ILE A 215 32.26 20.97 -4.50
CA ILE A 215 33.58 20.38 -4.75
C ILE A 215 34.57 20.82 -3.66
N ALA A 216 34.55 22.11 -3.30
CA ALA A 216 35.40 22.64 -2.24
C ALA A 216 35.10 22.01 -0.86
N SER A 217 33.82 21.74 -0.56
CA SER A 217 33.40 21.09 0.70
C SER A 217 33.51 19.56 0.69
N SER A 218 33.74 18.92 -0.47
CA SER A 218 33.80 17.46 -0.61
C SER A 218 34.79 16.81 0.36
N THR A 219 34.46 15.63 0.86
CA THR A 219 35.36 14.83 1.70
C THR A 219 36.27 13.90 0.90
N PHE A 220 36.11 13.84 -0.43
CA PHE A 220 36.87 12.97 -1.33
C PHE A 220 38.06 13.74 -1.92
N PRO A 221 39.32 13.42 -1.57
CA PRO A 221 40.50 14.08 -2.13
C PRO A 221 40.54 14.04 -3.66
N GLU A 222 40.12 12.94 -4.26
CA GLU A 222 40.05 12.73 -5.71
C GLU A 222 39.09 13.72 -6.40
N VAL A 223 38.00 14.13 -5.75
CA VAL A 223 37.07 15.15 -6.26
C VAL A 223 37.74 16.52 -6.29
N LYS A 224 38.49 16.87 -5.26
CA LYS A 224 39.24 18.14 -5.20
C LYS A 224 40.38 18.17 -6.20
N ALA A 225 41.11 17.06 -6.33
CA ALA A 225 42.22 16.93 -7.28
C ALA A 225 41.75 17.10 -8.74
N ARG A 226 40.52 16.68 -9.06
CA ARG A 226 39.93 16.74 -10.40
C ARG A 226 38.82 17.78 -10.53
N ALA A 227 38.85 18.85 -9.73
CA ALA A 227 37.76 19.81 -9.59
C ALA A 227 37.13 20.30 -10.91
N LYS A 228 37.96 20.68 -11.90
CA LYS A 228 37.46 21.16 -13.20
C LYS A 228 36.73 20.09 -14.00
N GLU A 229 37.23 18.85 -13.95
CA GLU A 229 36.63 17.73 -14.65
C GLU A 229 35.32 17.32 -13.98
N ILE A 230 35.30 17.26 -12.64
CA ILE A 230 34.10 16.97 -11.87
C ILE A 230 33.03 18.05 -12.08
N GLU A 231 33.41 19.33 -12.19
CA GLU A 231 32.46 20.41 -12.52
C GLU A 231 31.71 20.11 -13.81
N GLU A 232 32.42 19.75 -14.89
CA GLU A 232 31.80 19.46 -16.18
C GLU A 232 30.98 18.16 -16.17
N ILE A 233 31.44 17.12 -15.44
CA ILE A 233 30.69 15.87 -15.26
C ILE A 233 29.36 16.15 -14.57
N VAL A 234 29.38 16.84 -13.43
CA VAL A 234 28.18 17.14 -12.63
C VAL A 234 27.28 18.14 -13.36
N LEU A 235 27.83 19.08 -14.13
CA LEU A 235 27.00 19.98 -14.94
C LEU A 235 26.22 19.23 -16.02
N ARG A 236 26.84 18.22 -16.64
CA ARG A 236 26.23 17.41 -17.70
C ARG A 236 25.27 16.34 -17.18
N LEU A 237 25.68 15.60 -16.14
CA LEU A 237 24.96 14.43 -15.64
C LEU A 237 24.12 14.72 -14.40
N GLY A 238 24.35 15.86 -13.74
CA GLY A 238 23.75 16.23 -12.46
C GLY A 238 24.37 15.55 -11.23
N ASN A 239 25.19 14.53 -11.45
CA ASN A 239 25.86 13.73 -10.43
C ASN A 239 27.28 13.40 -10.88
N ASN A 240 28.06 12.75 -10.01
CA ASN A 240 29.38 12.21 -10.31
C ASN A 240 29.40 10.66 -10.28
N PRO A 241 28.76 9.97 -11.25
CA PRO A 241 28.76 8.51 -11.28
C PRO A 241 30.16 7.99 -11.57
N ILE A 242 30.58 6.97 -10.83
CA ILE A 242 31.82 6.25 -11.09
C ILE A 242 31.65 5.34 -12.31
N ASP A 243 32.72 5.19 -13.09
CA ASP A 243 32.76 4.19 -14.14
C ASP A 243 33.05 2.83 -13.51
N ILE A 244 32.07 1.93 -13.48
CA ILE A 244 32.19 0.60 -12.87
C ILE A 244 33.29 -0.26 -13.53
N GLY A 245 33.65 0.01 -14.79
CA GLY A 245 34.76 -0.66 -15.45
C GLY A 245 36.14 -0.18 -14.99
N ALA A 246 36.26 1.12 -14.66
CA ALA A 246 37.50 1.71 -14.17
C ALA A 246 37.64 1.65 -12.64
N ASN A 247 36.51 1.68 -11.93
CA ASN A 247 36.38 1.65 -10.48
C ASN A 247 35.60 0.38 -10.10
N ALA A 248 36.24 -0.79 -10.27
CA ALA A 248 35.61 -2.07 -10.02
C ALA A 248 35.07 -2.18 -8.58
N PRO A 249 33.78 -2.53 -8.40
CA PRO A 249 33.21 -2.80 -7.08
C PRO A 249 33.86 -4.03 -6.43
N LYS A 250 34.29 -3.90 -5.18
CA LYS A 250 34.94 -4.97 -4.41
C LYS A 250 34.03 -5.62 -3.40
N LYS A 251 33.26 -4.78 -2.69
CA LYS A 251 32.47 -5.20 -1.54
C LYS A 251 31.29 -4.27 -1.37
N GLY A 252 30.13 -4.86 -1.07
CA GLY A 252 28.97 -4.12 -0.61
C GLY A 252 28.84 -4.14 0.91
N ARG A 253 28.20 -3.12 1.47
CA ARG A 253 27.78 -3.06 2.87
C ARG A 253 26.37 -2.46 2.95
N LEU A 254 25.55 -2.99 3.84
CA LEU A 254 24.25 -2.42 4.17
C LEU A 254 24.28 -1.77 5.55
N ASP A 255 23.66 -0.59 5.66
CA ASP A 255 23.27 -0.03 6.95
C ASP A 255 21.88 -0.56 7.32
N ALA A 256 21.88 -1.70 8.02
CA ALA A 256 20.65 -2.33 8.46
C ALA A 256 19.82 -1.44 9.39
N THR A 257 20.39 -0.44 10.08
CA THR A 257 19.62 0.44 10.97
C THR A 257 18.65 1.35 10.22
N ARG A 258 18.94 1.60 8.94
CA ARG A 258 18.13 2.46 8.06
C ARG A 258 17.10 1.71 7.23
N LEU A 259 17.08 0.38 7.31
CA LEU A 259 16.07 -0.43 6.62
C LEU A 259 14.73 -0.35 7.35
N PRO A 260 13.62 -0.04 6.64
CA PRO A 260 12.30 0.05 7.24
C PRO A 260 11.74 -1.32 7.67
N ALA A 261 12.06 -2.37 6.92
CA ALA A 261 11.63 -3.75 7.18
C ALA A 261 12.74 -4.60 7.84
N ARG A 262 12.32 -5.56 8.66
CA ARG A 262 13.18 -6.56 9.33
C ARG A 262 12.86 -7.99 8.92
N GLY A 263 11.63 -8.25 8.48
CA GLY A 263 11.17 -9.54 8.00
C GLY A 263 10.06 -9.38 6.95
N VAL A 264 9.73 -10.49 6.32
CA VAL A 264 8.66 -10.64 5.32
C VAL A 264 7.68 -11.69 5.83
N VAL A 265 6.39 -11.35 5.79
CA VAL A 265 5.28 -12.25 6.08
C VAL A 265 4.49 -12.51 4.80
N VAL A 266 4.22 -13.77 4.51
CA VAL A 266 3.37 -14.19 3.40
C VAL A 266 1.96 -14.43 3.91
N HIS A 267 1.01 -13.59 3.51
CA HIS A 267 -0.42 -13.77 3.77
C HIS A 267 -1.05 -14.53 2.59
N GLN A 268 -1.57 -15.73 2.85
CA GLN A 268 -1.98 -16.65 1.79
C GLN A 268 -3.50 -16.66 1.62
N GLN A 269 -3.96 -16.77 0.38
CA GLN A 269 -5.37 -16.96 0.04
C GLN A 269 -5.51 -18.22 -0.84
N PRO A 270 -5.44 -19.43 -0.24
CA PRO A 270 -5.33 -20.69 -0.99
C PRO A 270 -6.42 -20.85 -2.04
N PHE A 271 -7.68 -20.54 -1.72
CA PHE A 271 -8.81 -20.66 -2.65
C PHE A 271 -8.78 -19.67 -3.82
N GLN A 272 -8.02 -18.57 -3.69
CA GLN A 272 -7.80 -17.61 -4.78
C GLN A 272 -6.50 -17.90 -5.55
N ASN A 273 -5.69 -18.87 -5.09
CA ASN A 273 -4.36 -19.17 -5.62
C ASN A 273 -3.41 -17.95 -5.68
N THR A 274 -3.58 -17.03 -4.73
CA THR A 274 -2.76 -15.82 -4.56
C THR A 274 -2.19 -15.72 -3.15
N ALA A 275 -1.11 -14.94 -3.00
CA ALA A 275 -0.56 -14.52 -1.72
C ALA A 275 -0.16 -13.04 -1.76
N LYS A 276 -0.06 -12.43 -0.58
CA LYS A 276 0.45 -11.08 -0.38
C LYS A 276 1.76 -11.10 0.39
N LEU A 277 2.73 -10.32 -0.06
CA LEU A 277 3.96 -10.05 0.69
C LEU A 277 3.74 -8.84 1.61
N LEU A 278 4.02 -9.02 2.89
CA LEU A 278 3.88 -8.01 3.92
C LEU A 278 5.20 -7.85 4.68
N ALA A 279 5.47 -6.66 5.21
CA ALA A 279 6.67 -6.40 5.99
C ALA A 279 6.39 -6.48 7.50
N THR A 280 7.39 -6.95 8.26
CA THR A 280 7.43 -6.78 9.72
C THR A 280 8.52 -5.79 10.10
N ARG A 281 8.21 -4.93 11.08
CA ARG A 281 9.15 -3.93 11.59
C ARG A 281 9.46 -4.16 13.07
N GLY A 282 10.75 -4.32 13.36
CA GLY A 282 11.28 -4.47 14.71
C GLY A 282 10.71 -5.69 15.45
N ASP A 283 10.94 -5.74 16.76
CA ASP A 283 10.54 -6.89 17.60
C ASP A 283 9.03 -6.92 17.90
N SER A 284 8.30 -5.85 17.55
CA SER A 284 6.87 -5.70 17.86
C SER A 284 5.94 -6.59 17.05
N GLY A 285 6.44 -7.24 15.99
CA GLY A 285 5.65 -8.14 15.14
C GLY A 285 4.52 -7.48 14.35
N SER A 286 4.39 -6.14 14.38
CA SER A 286 3.36 -5.44 13.60
C SER A 286 3.61 -5.64 12.10
N VAL A 287 2.59 -6.14 11.41
CA VAL A 287 2.60 -6.38 9.97
C VAL A 287 2.10 -5.13 9.24
N SER A 288 2.78 -4.72 8.18
CA SER A 288 2.36 -3.65 7.27
C SER A 288 2.61 -4.04 5.81
N VAL A 289 2.20 -3.18 4.88
CA VAL A 289 2.51 -3.30 3.45
C VAL A 289 4.04 -3.30 3.26
N MET A 290 4.54 -3.99 2.22
CA MET A 290 5.98 -3.99 1.91
C MET A 290 6.44 -2.57 1.54
N PRO A 291 7.37 -1.96 2.30
CA PRO A 291 7.83 -0.61 2.01
C PRO A 291 8.75 -0.60 0.79
N ALA A 292 8.62 0.43 -0.04
CA ALA A 292 9.67 0.75 -1.00
C ALA A 292 10.96 1.17 -0.25
N VAL A 293 12.10 0.60 -0.61
CA VAL A 293 13.38 0.81 0.08
C VAL A 293 14.32 1.62 -0.81
N SER A 294 14.60 2.86 -0.42
CA SER A 294 15.69 3.63 -1.04
C SER A 294 17.03 3.02 -0.67
N LEU A 295 17.78 2.55 -1.67
CA LEU A 295 19.12 2.02 -1.46
C LEU A 295 20.16 3.14 -1.25
N ARG A 296 19.83 4.38 -1.61
CA ARG A 296 20.67 5.55 -1.34
C ARG A 296 20.90 5.71 0.17
N ASN A 297 22.16 5.89 0.56
CA ASN A 297 22.60 6.01 1.95
C ASN A 297 22.28 4.80 2.85
N VAL A 298 21.90 3.67 2.24
CA VAL A 298 21.62 2.39 2.90
C VAL A 298 22.60 1.34 2.36
N PHE A 299 22.78 1.30 1.05
CA PHE A 299 23.75 0.47 0.35
C PHE A 299 25.02 1.27 0.06
N PHE A 300 26.15 0.73 0.50
CA PHE A 300 27.47 1.29 0.31
C PHE A 300 28.36 0.30 -0.45
N VAL A 301 29.19 0.83 -1.34
CA VAL A 301 30.09 0.10 -2.21
C VAL A 301 31.50 0.60 -1.99
N GLU A 302 32.40 -0.34 -1.66
CA GLU A 302 33.83 -0.11 -1.77
C GLU A 302 34.25 -0.40 -3.21
N ALA A 303 34.89 0.57 -3.87
CA ALA A 303 35.31 0.48 -5.26
C ALA A 303 36.79 0.86 -5.41
N ASP A 304 37.44 0.26 -6.41
CA ASP A 304 38.83 0.56 -6.73
C ASP A 304 39.08 2.05 -7.01
N GLY A 305 40.22 2.57 -6.55
CA GLY A 305 40.64 3.94 -6.80
C GLY A 305 39.89 5.02 -6.02
N LEU A 306 38.95 4.66 -5.14
CA LEU A 306 38.25 5.61 -4.27
C LEU A 306 38.81 5.57 -2.85
N SER A 307 38.86 6.73 -2.21
CA SER A 307 39.37 6.87 -0.84
C SER A 307 38.39 6.38 0.23
N ARG A 308 37.09 6.27 -0.11
CA ARG A 308 36.00 5.91 0.80
C ARG A 308 34.91 5.14 0.06
N GLU A 309 34.08 4.43 0.82
CA GLU A 309 32.87 3.82 0.28
C GLU A 309 31.91 4.88 -0.29
N VAL A 310 31.18 4.51 -1.33
CA VAL A 310 30.20 5.35 -2.02
C VAL A 310 28.82 4.71 -1.97
N THR A 311 27.77 5.48 -2.25
CA THR A 311 26.39 4.96 -2.33
C THR A 311 25.82 5.20 -3.72
N LEU A 312 24.55 4.85 -3.92
CA LEU A 312 23.84 5.16 -5.16
C LEU A 312 23.76 6.66 -5.40
N CYS A 313 23.86 7.06 -6.66
CA CYS A 313 23.70 8.44 -7.05
C CYS A 313 22.33 8.99 -6.63
N GLY A 314 22.34 10.22 -6.12
CA GLY A 314 21.11 10.94 -5.82
C GLY A 314 20.39 11.44 -7.07
N PRO A 315 19.32 12.24 -6.89
CA PRO A 315 18.67 12.89 -8.02
C PRO A 315 19.63 13.87 -8.69
N ALA A 316 19.65 13.89 -10.03
CA ALA A 316 20.53 14.75 -10.84
C ALA A 316 20.31 16.25 -10.56
N THR A 317 19.14 16.65 -10.07
CA THR A 317 18.84 18.03 -9.67
C THR A 317 19.59 18.46 -8.42
N ALA A 318 20.11 17.50 -7.63
CA ALA A 318 20.95 17.82 -6.50
C ALA A 318 22.21 18.55 -6.96
N LEU A 319 22.88 18.15 -8.05
CA LEU A 319 24.22 18.63 -8.41
C LEU A 319 25.26 18.24 -7.35
N ASP A 320 25.25 16.96 -6.98
CA ASP A 320 26.15 16.39 -5.98
C ASP A 320 27.45 15.89 -6.64
N PRO A 321 28.63 16.45 -6.29
CA PRO A 321 29.91 16.02 -6.85
C PRO A 321 30.49 14.79 -6.16
N THR A 322 29.84 14.26 -5.11
CA THR A 322 30.31 13.05 -4.44
C THR A 322 30.29 11.85 -5.40
N PRO A 323 31.39 11.06 -5.50
CA PRO A 323 31.41 9.86 -6.33
C PRO A 323 30.31 8.91 -5.89
N CYS A 324 29.58 8.33 -6.85
CA CYS A 324 28.41 7.50 -6.58
C CYS A 324 28.25 6.39 -7.62
N VAL A 325 27.50 5.34 -7.31
CA VAL A 325 27.16 4.28 -8.26
C VAL A 325 25.85 4.63 -8.97
N ALA A 326 25.81 4.56 -10.30
CA ALA A 326 24.56 4.81 -11.01
C ALA A 326 23.55 3.68 -10.72
N PRO A 327 22.25 3.99 -10.46
CA PRO A 327 21.24 2.95 -10.21
C PRO A 327 21.14 1.90 -11.32
N ALA A 328 21.38 2.29 -12.58
CA ALA A 328 21.35 1.39 -13.73
C ALA A 328 22.45 0.31 -13.72
N ASP A 329 23.53 0.53 -12.97
CA ASP A 329 24.63 -0.44 -12.83
C ASP A 329 24.40 -1.43 -11.68
N VAL A 330 23.33 -1.23 -10.91
CA VAL A 330 22.91 -2.12 -9.82
C VAL A 330 21.68 -2.92 -10.24
N LYS A 331 21.74 -4.23 -10.07
CA LYS A 331 20.68 -5.18 -10.38
C LYS A 331 20.36 -6.03 -9.17
N ILE A 332 19.13 -6.52 -9.14
CA ILE A 332 18.65 -7.45 -8.13
C ILE A 332 18.15 -8.69 -8.85
N THR A 333 18.64 -9.85 -8.43
CA THR A 333 18.34 -11.14 -9.07
C THR A 333 17.22 -11.83 -8.30
N ASN A 334 16.06 -11.20 -8.23
CA ASN A 334 14.84 -11.77 -7.67
C ASN A 334 13.64 -11.16 -8.42
N ASP A 335 12.77 -12.00 -8.98
CA ASP A 335 11.65 -11.54 -9.82
C ASP A 335 10.53 -10.85 -9.02
N LEU A 336 10.54 -10.98 -7.69
CA LEU A 336 9.56 -10.37 -6.80
C LEU A 336 9.91 -8.94 -6.40
N ALA A 337 11.00 -8.41 -6.95
CA ALA A 337 11.42 -7.06 -6.65
C ALA A 337 12.24 -6.43 -7.78
N TYR A 338 12.18 -5.11 -7.90
CA TYR A 338 12.94 -4.40 -8.92
C TYR A 338 13.48 -3.06 -8.40
N LEU A 339 14.61 -2.64 -8.96
CA LEU A 339 15.19 -1.32 -8.70
C LEU A 339 14.73 -0.35 -9.78
N ASP A 340 14.16 0.78 -9.39
CA ASP A 340 13.82 1.85 -10.33
C ASP A 340 15.02 2.74 -10.68
N ARG A 341 14.78 3.73 -11.54
CA ARG A 341 15.82 4.67 -12.01
C ARG A 341 16.35 5.60 -10.92
N ASP A 342 15.58 5.78 -9.84
CA ASP A 342 15.94 6.64 -8.71
C ASP A 342 16.67 5.85 -7.61
N GLY A 343 16.94 4.56 -7.84
CA GLY A 343 17.60 3.70 -6.86
C GLY A 343 16.68 3.31 -5.70
N VAL A 344 15.37 3.33 -5.92
CA VAL A 344 14.35 2.85 -4.99
C VAL A 344 13.94 1.43 -5.38
N PHE A 345 13.93 0.58 -4.38
CA PHE A 345 13.61 -0.82 -4.49
C PHE A 345 12.13 -1.05 -4.18
N HIS A 346 11.44 -1.71 -5.10
CA HIS A 346 10.01 -1.99 -5.04
C HIS A 346 9.77 -3.49 -5.01
N PHE A 347 8.69 -3.89 -4.36
CA PHE A 347 8.29 -5.29 -4.19
C PHE A 347 6.98 -5.57 -4.91
N ALA A 348 6.79 -6.80 -5.35
CA ALA A 348 5.47 -7.29 -5.69
C ALA A 348 4.62 -7.41 -4.41
N ASP A 349 3.50 -6.69 -4.36
CA ASP A 349 2.55 -6.79 -3.25
C ASP A 349 1.76 -8.11 -3.33
N ASP A 350 1.21 -8.41 -4.50
CA ASP A 350 0.47 -9.63 -4.81
C ASP A 350 1.36 -10.57 -5.64
N ILE A 351 1.49 -11.82 -5.20
CA ILE A 351 2.25 -12.86 -5.86
C ILE A 351 1.37 -14.09 -6.11
N SER A 352 1.77 -14.93 -7.07
CA SER A 352 1.08 -16.20 -7.27
C SER A 352 1.38 -17.15 -6.10
N MET A 353 0.47 -18.08 -5.81
CA MET A 353 0.81 -19.12 -4.82
C MET A 353 2.00 -19.99 -5.27
N ASN A 354 2.30 -20.10 -6.56
CA ASN A 354 3.50 -20.82 -7.01
C ASN A 354 4.78 -20.10 -6.56
N ASP A 355 4.83 -18.77 -6.68
CA ASP A 355 5.97 -17.98 -6.23
C ASP A 355 6.11 -18.04 -4.72
N ALA A 356 4.99 -17.96 -3.98
CA ALA A 356 4.99 -18.17 -2.54
C ALA A 356 5.53 -19.57 -2.17
N MET A 357 5.12 -20.63 -2.88
CA MET A 357 5.65 -21.98 -2.62
C MET A 357 7.13 -22.11 -3.00
N ALA A 358 7.63 -21.38 -4.00
CA ALA A 358 9.05 -21.34 -4.32
C ALA A 358 9.86 -20.70 -3.18
N LEU A 359 9.41 -19.54 -2.67
CA LEU A 359 10.01 -18.90 -1.50
C LEU A 359 10.01 -19.83 -0.28
N ALA A 360 8.91 -20.56 -0.05
CA ALA A 360 8.76 -21.47 1.07
C ALA A 360 9.76 -22.64 1.03
N LYS A 361 10.15 -23.08 -0.19
CA LYS A 361 11.13 -24.14 -0.45
C LYS A 361 12.58 -23.66 -0.31
N ASP A 362 12.87 -22.43 -0.74
CA ASP A 362 14.23 -21.91 -0.82
C ASP A 362 14.89 -21.67 0.55
N GLY A 363 14.10 -21.39 1.59
CA GLY A 363 14.62 -21.30 2.96
C GLY A 363 13.75 -20.50 3.92
N ASP A 364 14.30 -20.20 5.09
CA ASP A 364 13.67 -19.35 6.12
C ASP A 364 13.98 -17.86 5.94
N ALA A 365 14.69 -17.52 4.86
CA ALA A 365 15.08 -16.15 4.56
C ALA A 365 14.61 -15.75 3.16
N PHE A 366 14.01 -14.57 3.07
CA PHE A 366 13.75 -13.88 1.82
C PHE A 366 15.05 -13.22 1.34
N LYS A 367 15.65 -13.80 0.29
CA LYS A 367 16.96 -13.40 -0.21
C LYS A 367 16.85 -12.51 -1.45
N LEU A 368 17.58 -11.40 -1.44
CA LEU A 368 17.66 -10.46 -2.55
C LEU A 368 19.13 -10.14 -2.84
N PRO A 369 19.77 -10.92 -3.71
CA PRO A 369 21.15 -10.65 -4.11
C PRO A 369 21.24 -9.34 -4.88
N ILE A 370 22.19 -8.48 -4.49
CA ILE A 370 22.52 -7.23 -5.17
C ILE A 370 23.79 -7.45 -5.99
N VAL A 371 23.67 -7.21 -7.29
CA VAL A 371 24.74 -7.33 -8.26
C VAL A 371 25.11 -5.96 -8.78
N ALA A 372 26.41 -5.63 -8.82
CA ALA A 372 26.91 -4.45 -9.52
C ALA A 372 28.13 -4.82 -10.37
N GLY A 373 28.20 -4.31 -11.61
CA GLY A 373 29.29 -4.66 -12.52
C GLY A 373 29.38 -6.15 -12.87
N GLY A 374 28.27 -6.90 -12.73
CA GLY A 374 28.24 -8.34 -12.96
C GLY A 374 28.70 -9.20 -11.77
N HIS A 375 29.06 -8.59 -10.64
CA HIS A 375 29.45 -9.29 -9.42
C HIS A 375 28.40 -9.14 -8.33
N GLU A 376 28.03 -10.25 -7.69
CA GLU A 376 27.22 -10.21 -6.48
C GLU A 376 28.05 -9.59 -5.34
N LEU A 377 27.56 -8.48 -4.80
CA LEU A 377 28.27 -7.73 -3.75
C LEU A 377 27.82 -8.13 -2.35
N LEU A 378 26.53 -8.41 -2.20
CA LEU A 378 25.86 -8.92 -0.99
C LEU A 378 24.43 -9.35 -1.32
N ALA A 379 23.73 -9.96 -0.37
CA ALA A 379 22.29 -10.16 -0.43
C ALA A 379 21.59 -9.51 0.78
N PHE A 380 20.40 -8.96 0.57
CA PHE A 380 19.48 -8.77 1.69
C PHE A 380 18.98 -10.15 2.13
N GLU A 381 19.01 -10.39 3.43
CA GLU A 381 18.42 -11.58 4.01
C GLU A 381 17.44 -11.12 5.10
N TRP A 382 16.15 -11.20 4.79
CA TRP A 382 15.08 -10.92 5.75
C TRP A 382 14.46 -12.23 6.21
N GLN A 383 14.07 -12.29 7.49
CA GLN A 383 13.35 -13.46 7.98
C GLN A 383 12.05 -13.62 7.19
N LEU A 384 11.80 -14.81 6.65
CA LEU A 384 10.57 -15.16 5.94
C LEU A 384 9.66 -15.97 6.88
N ARG A 385 8.40 -15.55 7.00
CA ARG A 385 7.38 -16.26 7.76
C ARG A 385 6.10 -16.37 6.94
N TYR A 386 5.36 -17.46 7.11
CA TYR A 386 4.03 -17.64 6.55
C TYR A 386 2.98 -17.41 7.63
N GLU A 387 2.00 -16.57 7.35
CA GLU A 387 0.81 -16.50 8.19
C GLU A 387 -0.02 -17.78 7.97
N ARG A 388 -0.51 -18.36 9.08
CA ARG A 388 -1.41 -19.52 9.01
C ARG A 388 -2.60 -19.20 8.10
N PRO A 389 -2.80 -19.93 6.99
CA PRO A 389 -3.95 -19.71 6.14
C PRO A 389 -5.25 -20.12 6.85
N ALA A 390 -6.39 -19.67 6.33
CA ALA A 390 -7.68 -20.23 6.72
C ALA A 390 -7.73 -21.74 6.41
N ASP A 391 -8.50 -22.49 7.22
CA ASP A 391 -8.69 -23.92 6.99
C ASP A 391 -9.25 -24.18 5.59
N MET A 392 -8.72 -25.22 4.93
CA MET A 392 -9.11 -25.58 3.58
C MET A 392 -10.25 -26.59 3.64
N VAL A 393 -11.48 -26.09 3.69
CA VAL A 393 -12.70 -26.91 3.73
C VAL A 393 -13.33 -26.99 2.34
N PHE A 394 -13.41 -28.20 1.79
CA PHE A 394 -14.04 -28.50 0.51
C PHE A 394 -15.41 -29.15 0.77
N GLU A 395 -16.49 -28.44 0.45
CA GLU A 395 -17.85 -28.91 0.74
C GLU A 395 -18.52 -29.55 -0.48
N GLY A 396 -19.46 -30.45 -0.22
CA GLY A 396 -20.33 -31.03 -1.24
C GLY A 396 -21.18 -29.97 -1.94
N GLU A 397 -21.29 -30.07 -3.26
CA GLU A 397 -21.90 -29.05 -4.12
C GLU A 397 -23.39 -28.80 -3.85
N TRP A 398 -24.11 -29.78 -3.32
CA TRP A 398 -25.54 -29.64 -3.01
C TRP A 398 -25.94 -30.37 -1.75
N SER A 399 -27.19 -30.14 -1.35
CA SER A 399 -27.71 -30.68 -0.11
C SER A 399 -27.66 -32.21 -0.06
N GLY A 400 -27.07 -32.75 1.00
CA GLY A 400 -26.87 -34.19 1.20
C GLY A 400 -25.83 -34.83 0.27
N SER A 401 -25.15 -34.06 -0.59
CA SER A 401 -24.15 -34.62 -1.51
C SER A 401 -22.90 -35.06 -0.77
N PRO A 402 -22.16 -36.08 -1.25
CA PRO A 402 -20.86 -36.40 -0.68
C PRO A 402 -19.89 -35.22 -0.83
N GLY A 403 -18.92 -35.12 0.09
CA GLY A 403 -17.78 -34.23 -0.06
C GLY A 403 -16.89 -34.67 -1.23
N PRO A 404 -16.13 -33.76 -1.85
CA PRO A 404 -15.25 -34.12 -2.96
C PRO A 404 -14.09 -34.98 -2.49
N SER A 405 -13.67 -35.96 -3.29
CA SER A 405 -12.44 -36.70 -3.01
C SER A 405 -11.23 -35.79 -3.18
N LEU A 406 -10.26 -35.89 -2.26
CA LEU A 406 -9.07 -35.04 -2.24
C LEU A 406 -7.80 -35.89 -2.39
N ASN A 407 -6.84 -35.40 -3.17
CA ASN A 407 -5.46 -35.87 -3.15
C ASN A 407 -4.60 -34.79 -2.49
N VAL A 408 -4.04 -35.10 -1.33
CA VAL A 408 -3.21 -34.17 -0.54
C VAL A 408 -1.77 -34.65 -0.59
N SER A 409 -0.88 -33.84 -1.15
CA SER A 409 0.56 -34.02 -1.01
C SER A 409 1.07 -33.07 0.07
N ALA A 410 1.67 -33.62 1.12
CA ALA A 410 2.36 -32.89 2.17
C ALA A 410 3.87 -33.08 1.98
N HIS A 411 4.60 -31.99 1.81
CA HIS A 411 6.04 -32.00 1.72
C HIS A 411 6.66 -31.31 2.93
N ARG A 412 7.59 -32.01 3.58
CA ARG A 412 8.39 -31.50 4.68
C ARG A 412 9.82 -31.25 4.23
N GLY A 413 10.13 -29.97 4.09
CA GLY A 413 11.44 -29.45 3.69
C GLY A 413 12.50 -29.57 4.79
N LYS A 414 13.64 -28.93 4.56
CA LYS A 414 14.62 -28.58 5.63
C LYS A 414 14.17 -27.39 6.47
N THR A 415 13.20 -26.62 5.96
CA THR A 415 12.60 -25.47 6.63
C THR A 415 11.59 -25.93 7.68
N ALA A 416 11.31 -25.07 8.67
CA ALA A 416 10.37 -25.36 9.77
C ALA A 416 8.90 -25.21 9.35
N ARG A 417 8.54 -25.70 8.15
CA ARG A 417 7.18 -25.59 7.58
C ARG A 417 6.77 -26.79 6.73
N PHE A 418 5.47 -26.99 6.63
CA PHE A 418 4.83 -27.93 5.71
C PHE A 418 4.35 -27.24 4.46
N LEU A 419 4.53 -27.90 3.32
CA LEU A 419 4.04 -27.47 2.02
C LEU A 419 2.94 -28.43 1.56
N PHE A 420 1.73 -27.92 1.42
CA PHE A 420 0.57 -28.70 0.99
C PHE A 420 0.22 -28.40 -0.46
N THR A 421 -0.03 -29.45 -1.23
CA THR A 421 -0.71 -29.40 -2.52
C THR A 421 -2.00 -30.21 -2.38
N VAL A 422 -3.14 -29.55 -2.53
CA VAL A 422 -4.46 -30.17 -2.42
C VAL A 422 -5.11 -30.15 -3.80
N THR A 423 -5.31 -31.33 -4.37
CA THR A 423 -6.02 -31.51 -5.63
C THR A 423 -7.42 -32.00 -5.36
N SER A 424 -8.40 -31.27 -5.86
CA SER A 424 -9.83 -31.61 -5.82
C SER A 424 -10.40 -31.59 -7.25
N PRO A 425 -11.65 -32.03 -7.48
CA PRO A 425 -12.31 -31.86 -8.77
C PRO A 425 -12.38 -30.40 -9.24
N GLY A 426 -12.39 -29.44 -8.32
CA GLY A 426 -12.43 -28.00 -8.60
C GLY A 426 -11.09 -27.37 -8.96
N GLY A 427 -9.97 -28.11 -8.81
CA GLY A 427 -8.63 -27.63 -9.14
C GLY A 427 -7.58 -27.97 -8.08
N THR A 428 -6.40 -27.38 -8.26
CA THR A 428 -5.24 -27.52 -7.37
C THR A 428 -5.06 -26.26 -6.54
N TYR A 429 -4.81 -26.46 -5.25
CA TYR A 429 -4.63 -25.42 -4.25
C TYR A 429 -3.35 -25.66 -3.47
N LEU A 430 -2.69 -24.57 -3.07
CA LEU A 430 -1.39 -24.60 -2.41
C LEU A 430 -1.46 -23.88 -1.07
N ALA A 431 -0.74 -24.40 -0.08
CA ALA A 431 -0.58 -23.76 1.21
C ALA A 431 0.79 -24.10 1.83
N ALA A 432 1.43 -23.11 2.44
CA ALA A 432 2.58 -23.30 3.31
C ALA A 432 2.17 -23.00 4.76
N VAL A 433 2.53 -23.87 5.69
CA VAL A 433 2.11 -23.75 7.10
C VAL A 433 3.32 -23.94 7.99
N GLU A 434 3.63 -22.94 8.82
CA GLU A 434 4.72 -23.02 9.79
C GLU A 434 4.46 -24.13 10.82
N ASP A 435 5.53 -24.70 11.37
CA ASP A 435 5.48 -25.75 12.38
C ASP A 435 4.61 -25.44 13.60
N GLU A 436 4.66 -24.21 14.05
CA GLU A 436 3.91 -23.75 15.21
C GLU A 436 2.40 -23.75 14.96
N ASP A 437 2.00 -23.59 13.69
CA ASP A 437 0.61 -23.42 13.28
C ASP A 437 -0.02 -24.71 12.73
N VAL A 438 0.80 -25.69 12.37
CA VAL A 438 0.33 -26.91 11.68
C VAL A 438 -0.75 -27.68 12.45
N ARG A 439 -0.71 -27.68 13.78
CA ARG A 439 -1.71 -28.35 14.63
C ARG A 439 -3.08 -27.66 14.63
N ALA A 440 -3.12 -26.38 14.26
CA ALA A 440 -4.34 -25.58 14.24
C ALA A 440 -4.89 -25.40 12.83
N PHE A 441 -4.22 -25.92 11.81
CA PHE A 441 -4.65 -25.84 10.41
C PHE A 441 -5.30 -27.15 9.98
N HIS A 442 -6.42 -27.08 9.26
CA HIS A 442 -7.16 -28.26 8.79
C HIS A 442 -7.38 -28.27 7.28
N ILE A 443 -7.33 -29.46 6.69
CA ILE A 443 -7.76 -29.73 5.32
C ILE A 443 -8.90 -30.74 5.41
N ALA A 444 -10.10 -30.36 4.96
CA ALA A 444 -11.29 -31.18 5.15
C ALA A 444 -12.06 -31.39 3.83
N SER A 445 -12.49 -32.63 3.61
CA SER A 445 -13.57 -32.94 2.67
C SER A 445 -14.87 -33.12 3.45
N ARG A 446 -15.85 -32.24 3.22
CA ARG A 446 -17.11 -32.21 3.98
C ARG A 446 -18.30 -32.50 3.08
N GLY A 447 -19.19 -33.38 3.53
CA GLY A 447 -20.48 -33.58 2.85
C GLY A 447 -21.36 -32.34 2.87
N GLY A 448 -22.22 -32.19 1.87
CA GLY A 448 -23.19 -31.11 1.81
C GLY A 448 -24.22 -31.20 2.95
N GLN A 449 -24.71 -30.05 3.42
CA GLN A 449 -25.74 -29.99 4.46
C GLN A 449 -27.02 -30.71 4.02
N GLY A 450 -27.68 -31.44 4.90
CA GLY A 450 -28.94 -32.12 4.58
C GLY A 450 -30.09 -31.16 4.25
N ALA A 451 -31.11 -31.67 3.54
CA ALA A 451 -32.20 -30.84 3.04
C ALA A 451 -33.12 -30.40 4.17
N ALA A 452 -33.72 -29.21 4.08
CA ALA A 452 -34.75 -28.82 5.05
C ALA A 452 -35.96 -29.76 4.95
N GLY A 453 -36.55 -30.09 6.10
CA GLY A 453 -37.76 -30.89 6.16
C GLY A 453 -38.96 -30.18 5.55
N SER A 454 -39.94 -30.95 5.07
CA SER A 454 -41.17 -30.38 4.50
C SER A 454 -41.98 -29.64 5.57
N PRO A 455 -42.62 -28.50 5.24
CA PRO A 455 -43.52 -27.85 6.17
C PRO A 455 -44.72 -28.75 6.49
N GLY A 456 -45.26 -28.64 7.71
CA GLY A 456 -46.47 -29.34 8.10
C GLY A 456 -47.69 -28.83 7.34
N ALA A 457 -48.68 -29.69 7.15
CA ALA A 457 -49.94 -29.31 6.49
C ALA A 457 -50.69 -28.26 7.31
N THR A 458 -51.30 -27.27 6.66
CA THR A 458 -52.21 -26.34 7.34
C THR A 458 -53.43 -27.08 7.86
N GLY A 459 -53.87 -26.76 9.08
CA GLY A 459 -55.06 -27.34 9.67
C GLY A 459 -56.33 -27.01 8.87
N SER A 460 -57.33 -27.88 8.96
CA SER A 460 -58.61 -27.68 8.27
C SER A 460 -59.36 -26.47 8.85
N PRO A 461 -60.04 -25.65 8.02
CA PRO A 461 -60.92 -24.62 8.56
C PRO A 461 -62.05 -25.24 9.37
N GLY A 462 -62.47 -24.55 10.43
CA GLY A 462 -63.63 -24.95 11.21
C GLY A 462 -64.93 -24.80 10.41
N TYR A 463 -65.94 -25.60 10.75
CA TYR A 463 -67.25 -25.52 10.09
C TYR A 463 -67.97 -24.23 10.47
N ALA A 464 -68.71 -23.63 9.53
CA ALA A 464 -69.57 -22.50 9.85
C ALA A 464 -70.71 -22.94 10.78
N GLY A 465 -71.01 -22.12 11.80
CA GLY A 465 -72.12 -22.37 12.70
C GLY A 465 -73.47 -22.21 11.99
N ALA A 466 -74.48 -22.97 12.41
CA ALA A 466 -75.86 -22.69 12.04
C ALA A 466 -76.36 -21.42 12.77
N GLU A 467 -77.56 -20.93 12.41
CA GLU A 467 -78.17 -19.75 13.05
C GLU A 467 -78.11 -19.83 14.58
N CYS A 468 -77.62 -18.75 15.21
CA CYS A 468 -77.36 -18.69 16.66
C CYS A 468 -76.38 -19.75 17.23
N GLN A 469 -75.49 -20.31 16.41
CA GLN A 469 -74.41 -21.21 16.85
C GLN A 469 -73.02 -20.61 16.54
N ASN A 470 -72.05 -20.87 17.42
CA ASN A 470 -70.65 -20.57 17.16
C ASN A 470 -70.13 -21.43 15.99
N GLY A 471 -69.17 -20.91 15.24
CA GLY A 471 -68.42 -21.72 14.28
C GLY A 471 -67.58 -22.77 15.01
N GLY A 472 -67.32 -23.89 14.36
CA GLY A 472 -66.43 -24.92 14.90
C GLY A 472 -64.99 -24.42 14.95
N ASP A 473 -64.21 -24.95 15.88
CA ASP A 473 -62.78 -24.66 15.96
C ASP A 473 -62.05 -25.11 14.68
N GLY A 474 -61.00 -24.38 14.32
CA GLY A 474 -60.09 -24.81 13.26
C GLY A 474 -59.29 -26.04 13.69
N GLY A 475 -59.01 -26.93 12.75
CA GLY A 475 -58.18 -28.10 13.01
C GLY A 475 -56.74 -27.71 13.34
N PRO A 476 -56.01 -28.51 14.13
CA PRO A 476 -54.58 -28.27 14.37
C PRO A 476 -53.78 -28.37 13.06
N GLY A 477 -52.69 -27.61 12.96
CA GLY A 477 -51.72 -27.80 11.89
C GLY A 477 -50.97 -29.12 12.06
N GLY A 478 -50.52 -29.69 10.94
CA GLY A 478 -49.69 -30.90 10.93
C GLY A 478 -48.27 -30.61 11.42
N ASN A 479 -47.58 -31.63 11.90
CA ASN A 479 -46.16 -31.51 12.24
C ASN A 479 -45.33 -31.29 10.97
N GLY A 480 -44.23 -30.52 11.08
CA GLY A 480 -43.22 -30.46 10.03
C GLY A 480 -42.49 -31.79 9.87
N GLY A 481 -42.04 -32.08 8.66
CA GLY A 481 -41.23 -33.26 8.34
C GLY A 481 -39.82 -33.17 8.92
N PRO A 482 -39.12 -34.30 9.10
CA PRO A 482 -37.72 -34.30 9.51
C PRO A 482 -36.84 -33.66 8.43
N GLY A 483 -35.73 -33.05 8.83
CA GLY A 483 -34.68 -32.66 7.89
C GLY A 483 -34.00 -33.90 7.30
N GLY A 484 -33.42 -33.74 6.11
CA GLY A 484 -32.62 -34.78 5.47
C GLY A 484 -31.26 -34.96 6.14
N ASP A 485 -30.67 -36.14 5.97
CA ASP A 485 -29.32 -36.41 6.44
C ASP A 485 -28.30 -35.53 5.69
N GLY A 486 -27.21 -35.18 6.38
CA GLY A 486 -26.06 -34.59 5.73
C GLY A 486 -25.33 -35.60 4.85
N GLY A 487 -24.65 -35.13 3.82
CA GLY A 487 -23.85 -35.99 2.97
C GLY A 487 -22.65 -36.56 3.70
N ARG A 488 -22.11 -37.68 3.24
CA ARG A 488 -20.83 -38.22 3.77
C ARG A 488 -19.64 -37.34 3.36
N GLY A 489 -18.55 -37.37 4.12
CA GLY A 489 -17.28 -36.80 3.65
C GLY A 489 -16.72 -37.55 2.44
N GLY A 490 -15.87 -36.90 1.66
CA GLY A 490 -15.19 -37.54 0.52
C GLY A 490 -13.97 -38.35 0.95
N ASP A 491 -13.51 -39.23 0.07
CA ASP A 491 -12.29 -40.00 0.29
C ASP A 491 -11.06 -39.09 0.18
N ILE A 492 -10.10 -39.20 1.10
CA ILE A 492 -8.88 -38.40 1.09
C ILE A 492 -7.68 -39.32 0.99
N SER A 493 -6.87 -39.13 -0.06
CA SER A 493 -5.56 -39.78 -0.21
C SER A 493 -4.46 -38.81 0.19
N VAL A 494 -3.59 -39.21 1.11
CA VAL A 494 -2.49 -38.37 1.62
C VAL A 494 -1.14 -38.98 1.24
N GLU A 495 -0.30 -38.22 0.56
CA GLU A 495 1.09 -38.53 0.29
C GLU A 495 1.98 -37.61 1.12
N LEU A 496 2.90 -38.18 1.91
CA LEU A 496 3.87 -37.42 2.70
C LEU A 496 5.29 -37.67 2.19
N SER A 497 6.01 -36.59 1.90
CA SER A 497 7.42 -36.63 1.51
C SER A 497 8.28 -35.80 2.47
N CYS A 498 9.44 -36.31 2.89
CA CYS A 498 10.37 -35.61 3.80
C CYS A 498 11.78 -35.56 3.20
N SER A 499 12.44 -34.42 3.33
CA SER A 499 13.74 -34.15 2.70
C SER A 499 14.89 -35.03 3.18
N ASP A 500 14.80 -35.54 4.41
CA ASP A 500 15.78 -36.44 5.03
C ASP A 500 15.38 -37.93 4.94
N GLY A 501 14.24 -38.21 4.28
CA GLY A 501 13.65 -39.55 4.20
C GLY A 501 13.04 -40.04 5.51
N ASN A 502 13.07 -39.25 6.60
CA ASN A 502 12.51 -39.62 7.89
C ASN A 502 11.28 -38.78 8.23
N CYS A 503 10.11 -39.32 7.93
CA CYS A 503 8.83 -38.71 8.29
C CYS A 503 8.33 -39.10 9.69
N GLY A 504 9.19 -39.67 10.54
CA GLY A 504 8.81 -40.19 11.86
C GLY A 504 8.07 -39.16 12.70
N GLY A 505 6.86 -39.51 13.17
CA GLY A 505 6.02 -38.66 14.01
C GLY A 505 5.13 -37.65 13.26
N GLN A 506 5.28 -37.53 11.93
CA GLN A 506 4.48 -36.61 11.13
C GLN A 506 3.16 -37.22 10.63
N THR A 507 3.10 -38.54 10.44
CA THR A 507 1.85 -39.22 10.04
C THR A 507 0.71 -38.99 11.03
N PRO A 508 0.88 -39.19 12.36
CA PRO A 508 -0.21 -38.94 13.31
C PRO A 508 -0.62 -37.46 13.37
N LEU A 509 0.32 -36.54 13.09
CA LEU A 509 0.02 -35.13 12.97
C LEU A 509 -0.90 -34.87 11.78
N LEU A 510 -0.54 -35.38 10.60
CA LEU A 510 -1.34 -35.25 9.37
C LEU A 510 -2.71 -35.90 9.49
N GLU A 511 -2.81 -37.07 10.13
CA GLU A 511 -4.08 -37.75 10.40
C GLU A 511 -5.04 -36.92 11.25
N GLY A 512 -4.51 -36.11 12.17
CA GLY A 512 -5.32 -35.21 13.00
C GLY A 512 -5.85 -33.98 12.27
N MET A 513 -5.14 -33.51 11.23
CA MET A 513 -5.47 -32.28 10.51
C MET A 513 -6.18 -32.49 9.16
N ILE A 514 -5.98 -33.65 8.52
CA ILE A 514 -6.59 -33.99 7.24
C ILE A 514 -7.78 -34.92 7.50
N VAL A 515 -9.00 -34.40 7.38
CA VAL A 515 -10.21 -35.08 7.87
C VAL A 515 -11.32 -35.19 6.84
N SER A 516 -11.97 -36.36 6.80
CA SER A 516 -13.21 -36.56 6.04
C SER A 516 -14.40 -36.41 6.98
N LEU A 517 -15.25 -35.41 6.74
CA LEU A 517 -16.33 -35.02 7.64
C LEU A 517 -17.70 -35.19 6.98
N GLY A 518 -18.67 -35.73 7.71
CA GLY A 518 -20.07 -35.66 7.30
C GLY A 518 -20.58 -34.21 7.29
N GLY A 519 -21.51 -33.93 6.38
CA GLY A 519 -22.28 -32.70 6.38
C GLY A 519 -23.23 -32.64 7.58
N ALA A 520 -23.59 -31.43 7.99
CA ALA A 520 -24.62 -31.26 9.01
C ALA A 520 -25.98 -31.77 8.50
N GLY A 521 -26.81 -32.34 9.38
CA GLY A 521 -28.20 -32.65 9.05
C GLY A 521 -28.99 -31.40 8.69
N GLY A 522 -29.99 -31.56 7.84
CA GLY A 522 -30.91 -30.48 7.49
C GLY A 522 -31.81 -30.10 8.67
N PRO A 523 -32.25 -28.83 8.75
CA PRO A 523 -33.21 -28.45 9.76
C PRO A 523 -34.55 -29.16 9.54
N GLY A 524 -35.25 -29.50 10.62
CA GLY A 524 -36.63 -29.96 10.54
C GLY A 524 -37.53 -28.91 9.88
N GLY A 525 -38.56 -29.37 9.17
CA GLY A 525 -39.56 -28.48 8.59
C GLY A 525 -40.38 -27.78 9.66
N PRO A 526 -40.86 -26.55 9.42
CA PRO A 526 -41.73 -25.87 10.37
C PRO A 526 -43.06 -26.62 10.50
N GLY A 527 -43.67 -26.58 11.69
CA GLY A 527 -45.03 -27.04 11.89
C GLY A 527 -46.01 -26.25 11.02
N GLY A 528 -47.07 -26.92 10.55
CA GLY A 528 -48.15 -26.29 9.82
C GLY A 528 -48.94 -25.34 10.72
N ALA A 529 -49.45 -24.26 10.14
CA ALA A 529 -50.33 -23.35 10.87
C ALA A 529 -51.66 -24.06 11.22
N GLY A 530 -52.25 -23.71 12.37
CA GLY A 530 -53.62 -24.10 12.69
C GLY A 530 -54.60 -23.59 11.65
N GLY A 531 -55.66 -24.36 11.39
CA GLY A 531 -56.76 -23.93 10.54
C GLY A 531 -57.49 -22.75 11.17
N PRO A 532 -58.04 -21.83 10.36
CA PRO A 532 -58.87 -20.76 10.90
C PRO A 532 -60.15 -21.33 11.51
N GLY A 533 -60.62 -20.72 12.60
CA GLY A 533 -61.94 -21.04 13.17
C GLY A 533 -63.06 -20.79 12.17
N GLY A 534 -64.12 -21.58 12.25
CA GLY A 534 -65.32 -21.40 11.43
C GLY A 534 -66.03 -20.09 11.77
N ALA A 535 -66.67 -19.48 10.78
CA ALA A 535 -67.50 -18.31 11.03
C ALA A 535 -68.71 -18.69 11.90
N GLY A 536 -69.06 -17.83 12.87
CA GLY A 536 -70.32 -17.95 13.61
C GLY A 536 -71.51 -17.85 12.67
N GLY A 537 -72.59 -18.58 12.96
CA GLY A 537 -73.80 -18.51 12.17
C GLY A 537 -74.46 -17.13 12.26
N PRO A 538 -75.29 -16.77 11.27
CA PRO A 538 -76.00 -15.50 11.29
C PRO A 538 -76.88 -15.40 12.56
N ALA A 539 -76.96 -14.20 13.13
CA ALA A 539 -77.94 -13.92 14.18
C ALA A 539 -79.34 -14.05 13.59
N GLY A 540 -80.21 -14.84 14.23
CA GLY A 540 -81.57 -15.04 13.76
C GLY A 540 -82.39 -13.76 13.77
N PRO A 541 -83.40 -13.63 12.89
CA PRO A 541 -84.07 -12.36 12.67
C PRO A 541 -84.91 -11.84 13.84
N ASN A 542 -84.96 -12.49 15.02
CA ASN A 542 -85.69 -12.00 16.21
C ASN A 542 -85.27 -12.63 17.56
N THR A 543 -84.05 -13.15 17.72
CA THR A 543 -83.64 -13.84 18.96
C THR A 543 -82.56 -13.07 19.73
N THR A 544 -82.95 -12.49 20.86
CA THR A 544 -82.04 -12.15 21.97
C THR A 544 -81.45 -13.45 22.49
N THR A 545 -80.21 -13.78 22.13
CA THR A 545 -79.51 -14.94 22.70
C THR A 545 -78.90 -14.53 24.02
N THR A 546 -79.55 -14.92 25.12
CA THR A 546 -78.99 -14.81 26.46
C THR A 546 -77.96 -15.91 26.69
N ASP A 547 -76.75 -15.57 27.15
CA ASP A 547 -75.74 -16.56 27.54
C ASP A 547 -76.20 -17.41 28.75
N ALA A 548 -75.37 -18.36 29.21
CA ALA A 548 -75.68 -19.21 30.37
C ALA A 548 -75.92 -18.42 31.68
N THR A 549 -75.65 -17.11 31.69
CA THR A 549 -75.91 -16.16 32.78
C THR A 549 -77.09 -15.22 32.52
N GLY A 550 -77.74 -15.30 31.35
CA GLY A 550 -78.99 -14.59 31.08
C GLY A 550 -78.86 -13.24 30.38
N ASN A 551 -77.74 -12.93 29.71
CA ASN A 551 -77.54 -11.66 28.98
C ASN A 551 -77.50 -11.82 27.46
#